data_AF-A0A2C6KHT3-F1
#
_entry.id   AF-A0A2C6KHT3-F1
#
_cell.length_a   1.000
_cell.length_b   1.000
_cell.length_c   1.000
_cell.angle_alpha   90.00
_cell.angle_beta   90.00
_cell.angle_gamma   90.00
#
_symmetry.space_group_name_H-M   'P 1'
#
loop_
_entity.id
_entity.type
_entity.pdbx_description
1 polymer ?
#
loop_
_entity_poly.entity_id
_entity_poly.type
_entity_poly.pdbx_seq_one_letter_code
_entity_poly.pdbx_strand_id
1 'polypeptide(L)'
;IDKGELDWKVLAIRQGDPLFSKLRNGLQDVERYCPGVISGIREWFRWYKLPTDNTLSLFGHEERAVSAEVAREVVLHAHHHYIVFLKAEKERRLKKLHKGPELQEGKQKRLTDDESIDEKALSSFWIPLRE
;
A
#
# COMPACT_ATOMS: atom_id res chain seq x y z
N ILE A 1 -14.05 -5.53 5.32
CA ILE A 1 -14.23 -5.12 6.72
C ILE A 1 -13.85 -6.31 7.57
N ASP A 2 -12.71 -6.20 8.22
CA ASP A 2 -12.11 -7.26 9.00
C ASP A 2 -12.14 -6.84 10.47
N LYS A 3 -12.99 -7.49 11.28
CA LYS A 3 -13.19 -7.16 12.71
C LYS A 3 -13.44 -5.66 12.99
N GLY A 4 -14.17 -4.99 12.10
CA GLY A 4 -14.49 -3.56 12.21
C GLY A 4 -13.46 -2.62 11.59
N GLU A 5 -12.35 -3.14 11.06
CA GLU A 5 -11.32 -2.36 10.37
C GLU A 5 -11.53 -2.36 8.84
N LEU A 6 -11.12 -1.24 8.23
CA LEU A 6 -11.11 -1.10 6.78
C LEU A 6 -9.88 -1.77 6.20
N ASP A 7 -10.11 -2.88 5.48
CA ASP A 7 -9.07 -3.72 4.89
C ASP A 7 -9.35 -3.90 3.39
N TRP A 8 -8.76 -3.02 2.58
CA TRP A 8 -8.91 -3.04 1.11
C TRP A 8 -8.15 -4.20 0.48
N LYS A 9 -8.78 -4.87 -0.48
CA LYS A 9 -8.14 -5.93 -1.29
C LYS A 9 -8.00 -5.44 -2.73
N VAL A 10 -6.77 -5.19 -3.17
CA VAL A 10 -6.48 -4.80 -4.55
C VAL A 10 -6.35 -6.05 -5.42
N LEU A 11 -7.12 -6.10 -6.51
CA LEU A 11 -6.98 -7.12 -7.53
C LEU A 11 -6.01 -6.61 -8.60
N ALA A 12 -4.99 -7.41 -8.91
CA ALA A 12 -3.97 -7.06 -9.89
C ALA A 12 -3.56 -8.28 -10.72
N ILE A 13 -3.10 -8.04 -11.94
CA ILE A 13 -2.53 -9.04 -12.83
C ILE A 13 -1.11 -8.64 -13.23
N ARG A 14 -0.22 -9.62 -13.31
CA ARG A 14 1.17 -9.42 -13.72
C ARG A 14 1.24 -9.09 -15.21
N GLN A 15 2.12 -8.16 -15.60
CA GLN A 15 2.31 -7.77 -17.01
C GLN A 15 2.70 -8.94 -17.94
N GLY A 16 3.46 -9.91 -17.44
CA GLY A 16 3.87 -11.10 -18.19
C GLY A 16 2.84 -12.25 -18.20
N ASP A 17 1.66 -12.05 -17.61
CA ASP A 17 0.61 -13.08 -17.62
C ASP A 17 -0.01 -13.19 -19.03
N PRO A 18 -0.29 -14.39 -19.56
CA PRO A 18 -0.93 -14.57 -20.86
C PRO A 18 -2.29 -13.86 -21.01
N LEU A 19 -2.98 -13.57 -19.90
CA LEU A 19 -4.25 -12.85 -19.89
C LEU A 19 -4.07 -11.33 -19.75
N PHE A 20 -2.86 -10.83 -19.46
CA PHE A 20 -2.64 -9.39 -19.23
C PHE A 20 -3.20 -8.53 -20.35
N SER A 21 -2.90 -8.86 -21.61
CA SER A 21 -3.37 -8.13 -22.80
C SER A 21 -4.89 -8.22 -23.03
N LYS A 22 -5.55 -9.22 -22.43
CA LYS A 22 -7.00 -9.43 -22.54
C LYS A 22 -7.81 -8.71 -21.46
N LEU A 23 -7.18 -8.33 -20.34
CA LEU A 23 -7.83 -7.70 -19.18
C LEU A 23 -7.62 -6.17 -19.17
N ARG A 24 -7.92 -5.50 -20.29
CA ARG A 24 -7.66 -4.06 -20.45
C ARG A 24 -8.81 -3.17 -19.96
N ASN A 25 -10.03 -3.70 -19.96
CA ASN A 25 -11.26 -3.01 -19.54
C ASN A 25 -11.67 -3.34 -18.09
N GLY A 26 -10.71 -3.75 -17.26
CA GLY A 26 -10.92 -3.99 -15.84
C GLY A 26 -11.85 -5.17 -15.54
N LEU A 27 -12.76 -4.99 -14.58
CA LEU A 27 -13.58 -6.08 -14.01
C LEU A 27 -14.45 -6.83 -15.03
N GLN A 28 -14.89 -6.16 -16.10
CA GLN A 28 -15.72 -6.77 -17.14
C GLN A 28 -14.95 -7.84 -17.92
N ASP A 29 -13.69 -7.54 -18.25
CA ASP A 29 -12.82 -8.52 -18.89
C ASP A 29 -12.48 -9.66 -17.93
N VAL A 30 -12.31 -9.38 -16.63
CA VAL A 30 -12.08 -10.42 -15.63
C VAL A 30 -13.25 -11.39 -15.60
N GLU A 31 -14.50 -10.93 -15.53
CA GLU A 31 -15.66 -11.83 -15.54
C GLU A 31 -15.80 -12.58 -16.88
N ARG A 32 -15.41 -11.95 -18.00
CA ARG A 32 -15.47 -12.57 -19.33
C ARG A 32 -14.44 -13.68 -19.53
N TYR A 33 -13.19 -13.46 -19.13
CA TYR A 33 -12.07 -14.39 -19.37
C TYR A 33 -11.79 -15.29 -18.16
N CYS A 34 -12.26 -14.92 -16.98
CA CYS A 34 -12.06 -15.61 -15.71
C CYS A 34 -13.38 -15.60 -14.90
N PRO A 35 -14.47 -16.19 -15.44
CA PRO A 35 -15.79 -16.13 -14.83
C PRO A 35 -15.78 -16.69 -13.40
N GLY A 36 -16.42 -15.97 -12.49
CA GLY A 36 -16.52 -16.35 -11.07
C GLY A 36 -15.25 -16.16 -10.24
N VAL A 37 -14.14 -15.65 -10.80
CA VAL A 37 -12.91 -15.42 -9.99
C VAL A 37 -13.13 -14.35 -8.93
N ILE A 38 -13.80 -13.24 -9.27
CA ILE A 38 -14.04 -12.15 -8.31
C ILE A 38 -14.94 -12.62 -7.15
N SER A 39 -16.02 -13.33 -7.46
CA SER A 39 -16.91 -13.89 -6.44
C SER A 39 -16.21 -14.97 -5.61
N GLY A 40 -15.40 -15.83 -6.23
CA GLY A 40 -14.59 -16.83 -5.53
C GLY A 40 -13.61 -16.23 -4.53
N ILE A 41 -12.88 -15.17 -4.93
CA ILE A 41 -11.97 -14.43 -4.02
C ILE A 41 -12.76 -13.82 -2.85
N ARG A 42 -13.92 -13.21 -3.13
CA ARG A 42 -14.78 -12.62 -2.10
C ARG A 42 -15.23 -13.68 -1.09
N GLU A 43 -15.72 -14.82 -1.55
CA GLU A 43 -16.15 -15.89 -0.65
C GLU A 43 -14.97 -16.47 0.12
N TRP A 44 -13.80 -16.62 -0.50
CA TRP A 44 -12.61 -17.03 0.25
C TRP A 44 -12.33 -16.09 1.43
N PHE A 45 -12.32 -14.77 1.22
CA PHE A 45 -12.13 -13.79 2.29
C PHE A 45 -13.26 -13.78 3.33
N ARG A 46 -14.49 -14.14 2.94
CA ARG A 46 -15.60 -14.27 3.89
C ARG A 46 -15.35 -15.38 4.92
N TRP A 47 -14.89 -16.53 4.44
CA TRP A 47 -14.86 -17.77 5.23
C TRP A 47 -13.50 -18.09 5.85
N TYR A 48 -12.38 -17.60 5.31
CA TYR A 48 -11.04 -18.13 5.67
C TYR A 48 -10.67 -18.03 7.16
N LYS A 49 -11.25 -17.07 7.89
CA LYS A 49 -11.05 -16.85 9.32
C LYS A 49 -12.06 -17.54 10.22
N LEU A 50 -13.12 -18.11 9.66
CA LEU A 50 -14.13 -18.78 10.46
C LEU A 50 -13.53 -19.91 11.32
N PRO A 51 -12.63 -20.77 10.80
CA PRO A 51 -12.07 -21.86 11.61
C PRO A 51 -11.14 -21.39 12.74
N THR A 52 -10.45 -20.26 12.57
CA THR A 52 -9.44 -19.79 13.53
C THR A 52 -9.99 -18.77 14.51
N ASP A 53 -10.84 -17.87 14.03
CA ASP A 53 -11.26 -16.67 14.75
C ASP A 53 -12.76 -16.69 15.06
N ASN A 54 -13.51 -17.67 14.53
CA ASN A 54 -14.97 -17.76 14.60
C ASN A 54 -15.69 -16.49 14.11
N THR A 55 -15.11 -15.82 13.11
CA THR A 55 -15.64 -14.58 12.53
C THR A 55 -15.75 -14.68 11.02
N LEU A 56 -16.84 -14.15 10.48
CA LEU A 56 -17.02 -13.92 9.04
C LEU A 56 -16.61 -12.50 8.67
N SER A 57 -15.86 -12.36 7.57
CA SER A 57 -15.52 -11.04 7.04
C SER A 57 -16.73 -10.42 6.32
N LEU A 58 -16.91 -9.11 6.48
CA LEU A 58 -17.96 -8.34 5.78
C LEU A 58 -17.35 -7.51 4.64
N PHE A 59 -18.18 -7.15 3.65
CA PHE A 59 -17.75 -6.35 2.49
C PHE A 59 -18.58 -5.07 2.38
N GLY A 60 -17.92 -3.97 2.01
CA GLY A 60 -18.59 -2.72 1.63
C GLY A 60 -19.10 -2.77 0.18
N HIS A 61 -19.61 -1.63 -0.31
CA HIS A 61 -20.02 -1.45 -1.72
C HIS A 61 -21.00 -2.51 -2.23
N GLU A 62 -21.99 -2.91 -1.41
CA GLU A 62 -22.94 -3.97 -1.74
C GLU A 62 -22.24 -5.27 -2.18
N GLU A 63 -21.09 -5.53 -1.56
CA GLU A 63 -20.21 -6.67 -1.81
C GLU A 63 -19.66 -6.77 -3.25
N ARG A 64 -19.71 -5.68 -4.02
CA ARG A 64 -19.15 -5.62 -5.37
C ARG A 64 -17.69 -5.15 -5.36
N ALA A 65 -16.92 -5.67 -6.31
CA ALA A 65 -15.63 -5.08 -6.64
C ALA A 65 -15.83 -3.69 -7.27
N VAL A 66 -14.95 -2.76 -6.93
CA VAL A 66 -14.93 -1.39 -7.48
C VAL A 66 -13.94 -1.28 -8.64
N SER A 67 -14.04 -0.23 -9.44
CA SER A 67 -13.23 -0.06 -10.64
C SER A 67 -11.73 0.16 -10.35
N ALA A 68 -10.91 0.04 -11.39
CA ALA A 68 -9.47 0.27 -11.29
C ALA A 68 -9.13 1.74 -10.94
N GLU A 69 -9.99 2.69 -11.29
CA GLU A 69 -9.87 4.10 -10.94
C GLU A 69 -9.97 4.28 -9.42
N VAL A 70 -11.02 3.72 -8.81
CA VAL A 70 -11.21 3.76 -7.34
C VAL A 70 -10.06 3.03 -6.64
N ALA A 71 -9.64 1.87 -7.16
CA ALA A 71 -8.50 1.14 -6.59
C ALA A 71 -7.21 1.98 -6.61
N ARG A 72 -6.96 2.72 -7.70
CA ARG A 72 -5.81 3.64 -7.81
C ARG A 72 -5.88 4.75 -6.76
N GLU A 73 -7.03 5.37 -6.56
CA GLU A 73 -7.22 6.42 -5.55
C GLU A 73 -6.92 5.89 -4.13
N VAL A 74 -7.46 4.71 -3.79
CA VAL A 74 -7.21 4.06 -2.49
C VAL A 74 -5.72 3.79 -2.28
N VAL A 75 -5.01 3.28 -3.29
CA VAL A 75 -3.56 3.03 -3.22
C VAL A 75 -2.78 4.33 -3.05
N LEU A 76 -3.15 5.38 -3.79
CA LEU A 76 -2.50 6.70 -3.68
C LEU A 76 -2.72 7.32 -2.30
N HIS A 77 -3.91 7.20 -1.72
CA HIS A 77 -4.18 7.64 -0.36
C HIS A 77 -3.34 6.86 0.65
N ALA A 78 -3.31 5.53 0.58
CA ALA A 78 -2.47 4.73 1.47
C ALA A 78 -0.98 5.10 1.36
N HIS A 79 -0.50 5.37 0.14
CA HIS A 79 0.86 5.82 -0.11
C HIS A 79 1.14 7.20 0.49
N HIS A 80 0.21 8.14 0.37
CA HIS A 80 0.33 9.46 1.01
C HIS A 80 0.46 9.34 2.53
N HIS A 81 -0.40 8.55 3.17
CA HIS A 81 -0.33 8.28 4.61
C HIS A 81 1.01 7.65 5.01
N TYR A 82 1.55 6.74 4.18
CA TYR A 82 2.86 6.15 4.41
C TYR A 82 3.99 7.20 4.33
N ILE A 83 3.99 8.11 3.36
CA ILE A 83 4.96 9.20 3.27
C ILE A 83 4.91 10.10 4.51
N VAL A 84 3.70 10.48 4.93
CA VAL A 84 3.50 11.31 6.14
C VAL A 84 4.05 10.58 7.37
N PHE A 85 3.78 9.29 7.52
CA PHE A 85 4.31 8.46 8.59
C PHE A 85 5.85 8.44 8.60
N LEU A 86 6.49 8.24 7.44
CA LEU A 86 7.95 8.25 7.34
C LEU A 86 8.58 9.57 7.77
N LYS A 87 7.97 10.71 7.38
CA LYS A 87 8.43 12.04 7.81
C LYS A 87 8.32 12.20 9.33
N ALA A 88 7.18 11.83 9.91
CA ALA A 88 6.96 11.89 11.34
C ALA A 88 7.95 11.00 12.13
N GLU A 89 8.22 9.78 11.66
CA GLU A 89 9.19 8.90 12.30
C GLU A 89 10.63 9.44 12.20
N LYS A 90 11.00 10.06 11.07
CA LYS A 90 12.30 10.73 10.94
C LYS A 90 12.44 11.84 11.98
N GLU A 91 11.44 12.72 12.11
CA GLU A 91 11.45 13.78 13.11
C GLU A 91 11.50 13.23 14.54
N ARG A 92 10.75 12.17 14.83
CA ARG A 92 10.76 11.51 16.14
C ARG A 92 12.15 10.95 16.49
N ARG A 93 12.84 10.36 15.51
CA ARG A 93 14.22 9.85 15.66
C ARG A 93 15.21 10.98 15.90
N LEU A 94 15.12 12.08 15.13
CA LEU A 94 15.97 13.26 15.30
C LEU A 94 15.80 13.88 16.70
N LYS A 95 14.55 14.00 17.17
CA LYS A 95 14.25 14.52 18.53
C LYS A 95 14.82 13.62 19.64
N LYS A 96 14.87 12.30 19.44
CA LYS A 96 15.51 11.37 20.40
C LYS A 96 17.03 11.53 20.42
N LEU A 97 17.65 11.73 19.25
CA LEU A 97 19.10 11.92 19.15
C LEU A 97 19.56 13.22 19.84
N HIS A 98 18.79 14.31 19.69
CA HIS A 98 19.06 15.59 20.36
C HIS A 98 18.79 15.58 21.88
N LYS A 99 18.18 14.51 22.43
CA LYS A 99 17.95 14.31 23.87
C LYS A 99 18.92 13.29 24.49
N GLY A 100 20.02 12.94 23.80
CA GLY A 100 21.14 12.18 24.39
C GLY A 100 21.75 12.91 25.60
N PRO A 101 22.50 12.22 26.48
CA PRO A 101 23.00 12.81 27.72
C PRO A 101 23.80 14.07 27.39
N GLU A 102 23.61 15.13 28.17
CA GLU A 102 24.42 16.36 28.12
C GLU A 102 25.91 15.98 28.03
N LEU A 103 26.46 16.03 26.83
CA LEU A 103 27.88 15.97 26.61
C LEU A 103 28.41 17.33 27.03
N GLN A 104 29.15 17.34 28.13
CA GLN A 104 29.88 18.53 28.58
C GLN A 104 30.65 19.14 27.41
N GLU A 105 30.52 20.46 27.29
CA GLU A 105 31.07 21.28 26.22
C GLU A 105 32.53 20.93 25.91
N GLY A 106 32.80 20.56 24.66
CA GLY A 106 34.16 20.29 24.23
C GLY A 106 34.29 19.91 22.76
N LYS A 107 34.59 20.92 21.94
CA LYS A 107 35.05 20.86 20.53
C LYS A 107 33.97 20.71 19.47
N GLN A 108 33.51 21.87 19.01
CA GLN A 108 32.85 22.09 17.75
C GLN A 108 33.75 21.65 16.58
N LYS A 109 33.40 20.54 15.92
CA LYS A 109 33.90 20.22 14.58
C LYS A 109 32.70 20.32 13.63
N ARG A 110 32.77 21.30 12.73
CA ARG A 110 31.81 21.51 11.64
C ARG A 110 31.70 20.20 10.84
N LEU A 111 30.55 19.54 10.93
CA LEU A 111 30.14 18.57 9.92
C LEU A 111 29.58 19.40 8.76
N THR A 112 30.25 19.29 7.62
CA THR A 112 29.88 19.96 6.37
C THR A 112 28.58 19.39 5.85
N ASP A 113 27.73 20.28 5.35
CA ASP A 113 26.49 19.98 4.64
C ASP A 113 26.78 19.19 3.36
N ASP A 114 26.85 17.86 3.43
CA ASP A 114 26.86 17.03 2.22
C ASP A 114 26.33 15.60 2.45
N GLU A 115 25.09 15.52 2.90
CA GLU A 115 24.25 14.36 2.57
C GLU A 115 22.87 14.89 2.14
N SER A 116 22.85 15.59 0.99
CA SER A 116 21.60 15.85 0.29
C SER A 116 20.98 14.51 -0.07
N ILE A 117 19.89 14.16 0.61
CA ILE A 117 19.06 13.01 0.23
C ILE A 117 18.54 13.30 -1.18
N ASP A 118 18.95 12.47 -2.14
CA ASP A 118 18.48 12.55 -3.51
C ASP A 118 16.97 12.25 -3.54
N GLU A 119 16.14 13.29 -3.65
CA GLU A 119 14.69 13.15 -3.80
C GLU A 119 14.31 12.35 -5.07
N LYS A 120 15.20 12.28 -6.08
CA LYS A 120 14.98 11.39 -7.22
C LYS A 120 15.10 9.92 -6.85
N ALA A 121 15.94 9.55 -5.88
CA ALA A 121 16.07 8.17 -5.42
C ALA A 121 14.80 7.66 -4.70
N LEU A 122 14.04 8.57 -4.08
CA LEU A 122 12.73 8.24 -3.48
C LEU A 122 11.63 8.14 -4.54
N SER A 123 11.73 8.90 -5.65
CA SER A 123 10.86 8.71 -6.82
C SER A 123 11.22 7.47 -7.66
N SER A 124 12.48 6.99 -7.60
CA SER A 124 12.98 5.88 -8.42
C SER A 124 12.61 4.50 -7.88
N PHE A 125 11.99 4.41 -6.70
CA PHE A 125 11.41 3.15 -6.20
C PHE A 125 10.10 2.78 -6.89
N TRP A 126 9.56 3.67 -7.73
CA TRP A 126 8.52 3.33 -8.68
C TRP A 126 9.15 2.72 -9.93
N ILE A 127 8.91 1.42 -10.14
CA ILE A 127 8.99 0.83 -11.47
C ILE A 127 7.91 1.55 -12.30
N PRO A 128 8.26 2.33 -13.34
CA PRO A 128 7.25 2.88 -14.22
C PRO A 128 6.60 1.69 -14.91
N LEU A 129 5.28 1.53 -14.76
CA LEU A 129 4.49 0.76 -15.70
C LEU A 129 4.65 1.47 -17.04
N ARG A 130 5.61 1.03 -17.85
CA ARG A 130 5.82 1.54 -19.21
C ARG A 130 4.58 1.17 -20.04
N GLU A 131 4.08 2.18 -20.74
CA GLU A 131 3.07 2.08 -21.80
C GLU A 131 3.46 1.08 -22.90
#